data_AF-A0A517PE14-F1
#
_entry.id   AF-A0A517PE14-F1
#
_cell.length_a   1.000
_cell.length_b   1.000
_cell.length_c   1.000
_cell.angle_alpha   90.00
_cell.angle_beta   90.00
_cell.angle_gamma   90.00
#
_symmetry.space_group_name_H-M   'P 1'
#
loop_
_entity.id
_entity.type
_entity.pdbx_description
1 polymer ?
#
loop_
_entity_poly.entity_id
_entity_poly.type
_entity_poly.pdbx_seq_one_letter_code
_entity_poly.pdbx_strand_id
1 'polypeptide(L)'
;MQRAAENAVPLPLDLAVKHAGIQALPNAERSAVNAAVKERRESCRWSPNQLRHTRATQLRAKYGIELTRTVLGQSDIATGEIYAERDLAAAERVMREVG
;
A
#
# COMPACT_ATOMS: atom_id res chain seq x y z
N MET A 1 -1.88 -15.57 0.77
CA MET A 1 -1.19 -14.31 1.15
C MET A 1 -2.15 -13.15 1.50
N GLN A 2 -3.48 -13.31 1.49
CA GLN A 2 -4.43 -12.19 1.78
C GLN A 2 -4.48 -11.73 3.24
N ARG A 3 -4.17 -12.60 4.21
CA ARG A 3 -4.35 -12.30 5.65
C ARG A 3 -3.44 -11.21 6.21
N ALA A 4 -2.28 -10.96 5.60
CA ALA A 4 -1.35 -9.95 6.09
C ALA A 4 -1.84 -8.50 5.83
N ALA A 5 -2.57 -8.28 4.73
CA ALA A 5 -3.11 -6.96 4.40
C ALA A 5 -4.31 -6.56 5.28
N GLU A 6 -5.09 -7.55 5.76
CA GLU A 6 -6.27 -7.32 6.59
C GLU A 6 -5.93 -6.83 8.01
N ASN A 7 -4.71 -7.10 8.49
CA ASN A 7 -4.23 -6.68 9.82
C ASN A 7 -3.36 -5.41 9.79
N ALA A 8 -3.10 -4.83 8.62
CA ALA A 8 -2.18 -3.70 8.49
C ALA A 8 -2.77 -2.38 9.00
N VAL A 9 -4.11 -2.28 9.13
CA VAL A 9 -4.76 -1.06 9.60
C VAL A 9 -5.29 -1.24 11.02
N PRO A 10 -4.72 -0.51 12.00
CA PRO A 10 -5.18 -0.61 13.38
C PRO A 10 -6.62 -0.10 13.51
N LEU A 11 -7.39 -0.81 14.33
CA LEU A 11 -8.73 -0.39 14.72
C LEU A 11 -8.62 0.86 15.62
N PRO A 12 -9.57 1.79 15.55
CA PRO A 12 -9.74 2.84 16.55
C PRO A 12 -9.79 2.25 17.97
N LEU A 13 -9.19 2.93 18.95
CA LEU A 13 -8.99 2.39 20.30
C LEU A 13 -10.30 1.92 20.96
N ASP A 14 -11.36 2.71 20.79
CA ASP A 14 -12.70 2.41 21.29
C ASP A 14 -13.30 1.15 20.66
N LEU A 15 -13.13 0.97 19.35
CA LEU A 15 -13.59 -0.21 18.63
C LEU A 15 -12.73 -1.44 18.96
N ALA A 16 -11.41 -1.24 19.12
CA ALA A 16 -10.46 -2.30 19.47
C ALA A 16 -10.76 -2.91 20.84
N VAL A 17 -11.03 -2.06 21.84
CA VAL A 17 -11.41 -2.51 23.20
C VAL A 17 -12.71 -3.31 23.17
N LYS A 18 -13.74 -2.83 22.45
CA LYS A 18 -15.02 -3.54 22.29
C LYS A 18 -14.87 -4.88 21.58
N HIS A 19 -14.05 -4.93 20.52
CA HIS A 19 -13.79 -6.16 19.78
C HIS A 19 -12.97 -7.18 20.60
N ALA A 20 -12.05 -6.73 21.45
CA ALA A 20 -11.31 -7.61 22.37
C ALA A 20 -12.21 -8.26 23.43
N GLY A 21 -13.19 -7.51 23.94
CA GLY A 21 -14.18 -7.97 24.93
C GLY A 21 -15.48 -8.52 24.33
N ILE A 22 -15.53 -8.85 23.04
CA ILE A 22 -16.80 -9.06 22.32
C ILE A 22 -17.68 -10.15 22.93
N GLN A 23 -17.11 -11.15 23.60
CA GLN A 23 -17.86 -12.25 24.21
C GLN A 23 -18.75 -11.81 25.38
N ALA A 24 -18.38 -10.72 26.06
CA ALA A 24 -19.15 -10.18 27.19
C ALA A 24 -20.31 -9.28 26.75
N LEU A 25 -20.40 -8.93 25.45
CA LEU A 25 -21.43 -8.03 24.93
C LEU A 25 -22.74 -8.77 24.61
N PRO A 26 -23.90 -8.10 24.75
CA PRO A 26 -25.18 -8.62 24.25
C PRO A 26 -25.13 -8.94 22.75
N ASN A 27 -25.96 -9.90 22.28
CA ASN A 27 -25.99 -10.33 20.88
C ASN A 27 -26.14 -9.18 19.87
N ALA A 28 -26.99 -8.21 20.16
CA ALA A 28 -27.21 -7.05 19.31
C ALA A 28 -25.93 -6.20 19.15
N GLU A 29 -25.23 -5.94 20.25
CA GLU A 29 -23.98 -5.18 20.25
C GLU A 29 -22.83 -5.95 19.58
N ARG A 30 -22.76 -7.28 19.78
CA ARG A 30 -21.78 -8.13 19.09
C ARG A 30 -21.87 -8.01 17.57
N SER A 31 -23.08 -8.06 17.03
CA SER A 31 -23.31 -7.92 15.59
C SER A 31 -22.84 -6.55 15.09
N ALA A 32 -23.17 -5.48 15.82
CA ALA A 32 -22.77 -4.12 15.49
C ALA A 32 -21.25 -3.93 15.50
N VAL A 33 -20.56 -4.44 16.53
CA VAL A 33 -19.09 -4.37 16.63
C VAL A 33 -18.42 -5.14 15.49
N ASN A 34 -18.90 -6.33 15.15
CA ASN A 34 -18.38 -7.11 14.04
C ASN A 34 -18.60 -6.42 12.69
N ALA A 35 -19.77 -5.82 12.47
CA ALA A 35 -20.05 -5.04 11.26
C ALA A 35 -19.09 -3.84 11.12
N ALA A 36 -18.89 -3.08 12.20
CA ALA A 36 -17.99 -1.93 12.22
C ALA A 36 -16.52 -2.33 11.97
N VAL A 37 -16.07 -3.44 12.57
CA VAL A 37 -14.72 -3.97 12.32
C VAL A 37 -14.55 -4.42 10.87
N LYS A 38 -15.57 -5.08 10.31
CA LYS A 38 -15.57 -5.50 8.91
C LYS A 38 -15.51 -4.31 7.96
N GLU A 39 -16.38 -3.32 8.14
CA GLU A 39 -16.41 -2.09 7.34
C GLU A 39 -15.07 -1.34 7.42
N ARG A 40 -14.47 -1.24 8.61
CA ARG A 40 -13.16 -0.61 8.79
C ARG A 40 -12.06 -1.34 8.01
N ARG A 41 -12.04 -2.67 8.07
CA ARG A 41 -11.05 -3.48 7.34
C ARG A 41 -11.25 -3.37 5.83
N GLU A 42 -12.49 -3.35 5.36
CA GLU A 42 -12.82 -3.21 3.95
C GLU A 42 -12.46 -1.83 3.41
N SER A 43 -12.83 -0.76 4.11
CA SER A 43 -12.51 0.62 3.74
C SER A 43 -11.01 0.93 3.74
N CYS A 44 -10.25 0.25 4.59
CA CYS A 44 -8.81 0.46 4.72
C CYS A 44 -7.97 -0.58 3.97
N ARG A 45 -8.60 -1.39 3.11
CA ARG A 45 -7.91 -2.42 2.33
C ARG A 45 -7.12 -1.77 1.19
N TRP A 46 -5.80 -1.77 1.32
CA TRP A 46 -4.91 -1.42 0.22
C TRP A 46 -4.80 -2.59 -0.76
N SER A 47 -5.15 -2.35 -2.02
CA SER A 47 -4.85 -3.27 -3.12
C SER A 47 -3.37 -3.14 -3.53
N PRO A 48 -2.75 -4.19 -4.09
CA PRO A 48 -1.37 -4.12 -4.61
C PRO A 48 -1.16 -2.96 -5.60
N ASN A 49 -2.17 -2.66 -6.41
CA ASN A 49 -2.13 -1.53 -7.35
C ASN A 49 -2.13 -0.18 -6.63
N GLN A 50 -2.89 -0.01 -5.54
CA GLN A 50 -2.84 1.24 -4.76
C GLN A 50 -1.46 1.46 -4.14
N LEU A 51 -0.81 0.41 -3.62
CA LEU A 51 0.56 0.51 -3.13
C LEU A 51 1.54 0.89 -4.26
N ARG A 52 1.41 0.26 -5.43
CA ARG A 52 2.22 0.58 -6.62
C ARG A 52 2.02 2.02 -7.07
N HIS A 53 0.78 2.51 -7.10
CA HIS A 53 0.45 3.89 -7.46
C HIS A 53 0.96 4.90 -6.43
N THR A 54 0.79 4.64 -5.13
CA THR A 54 1.35 5.50 -4.08
C THR A 54 2.86 5.63 -4.23
N ARG A 55 3.55 4.51 -4.49
CA ARG A 55 5.00 4.53 -4.71
C ARG A 55 5.37 5.27 -6.00
N ALA A 56 4.62 5.07 -7.08
CA ALA A 56 4.81 5.81 -8.32
C ALA A 56 4.70 7.32 -8.12
N THR A 57 3.71 7.79 -7.35
CA THR A 57 3.52 9.21 -7.03
C THR A 57 4.70 9.77 -6.23
N GLN A 58 5.19 9.04 -5.23
CA GLN A 58 6.35 9.45 -4.44
C GLN A 58 7.63 9.54 -5.27
N LEU A 59 7.90 8.53 -6.10
CA LEU A 59 9.06 8.52 -6.99
C LEU A 59 8.99 9.65 -8.01
N ARG A 60 7.80 9.91 -8.57
CA ARG A 60 7.60 10.99 -9.55
C ARG A 60 7.86 12.36 -8.95
N ALA A 61 7.42 12.59 -7.71
CA ALA A 61 7.65 13.84 -7.01
C ALA A 61 9.14 14.11 -6.74
N LYS A 62 9.92 13.05 -6.47
CA LYS A 62 11.34 13.17 -6.06
C LYS A 62 12.32 13.06 -7.23
N TYR A 63 12.02 12.25 -8.24
CA TYR A 63 12.96 11.87 -9.31
C TYR A 63 12.43 12.11 -10.73
N GLY A 64 11.19 12.60 -10.87
CA GLY A 64 10.58 12.83 -12.18
C GLY A 64 10.03 11.58 -12.85
N ILE A 65 9.48 11.75 -14.05
CA ILE A 65 8.68 10.72 -14.72
C ILE A 65 9.53 9.60 -15.35
N GLU A 66 10.69 9.91 -15.92
CA GLU A 66 11.56 8.94 -16.61
C GLU A 66 12.11 7.88 -15.65
N LEU A 67 12.67 8.33 -14.53
CA LEU A 67 13.18 7.47 -13.45
C LEU A 67 12.07 6.63 -12.81
N THR A 68 10.88 7.22 -12.63
CA THR A 68 9.72 6.50 -12.09
C THR A 68 9.27 5.38 -13.03
N ARG A 69 9.21 5.63 -14.34
CA ARG A 69 8.86 4.60 -15.34
C ARG A 69 9.87 3.46 -15.34
N THR A 70 11.16 3.78 -15.24
CA THR A 70 12.27 2.82 -15.19
C THR A 70 12.18 1.94 -13.95
N VAL A 71 12.03 2.56 -12.77
CA VAL A 71 11.90 1.84 -11.49
C VAL A 71 10.64 0.95 -11.45
N LEU A 72 9.54 1.37 -12.08
CA LEU A 72 8.31 0.58 -12.14
C LEU A 72 8.30 -0.51 -13.23
N GLY A 73 9.33 -0.54 -14.08
CA GLY A 73 9.49 -1.51 -15.16
C GLY A 73 8.53 -1.29 -16.33
N GLN A 74 8.11 -0.05 -16.59
CA GLN A 74 7.28 0.23 -17.76
C GLN A 74 8.11 0.08 -19.04
N SER A 75 7.74 -0.88 -19.88
CA SER A 75 8.46 -1.35 -21.08
C SER A 75 8.51 -0.37 -22.26
N ASP A 76 7.89 0.80 -22.14
CA ASP A 76 7.78 1.80 -23.21
C ASP A 76 8.71 3.00 -22.97
N ILE A 77 9.90 2.74 -22.44
CA ILE A 77 10.98 3.73 -22.40
C ILE A 77 11.62 3.71 -23.78
N ALA A 78 10.98 4.42 -24.70
CA ALA A 78 11.50 4.67 -26.04
C ALA A 78 12.68 5.62 -25.97
N THR A 79 13.87 5.12 -25.63
CA THR A 79 15.12 5.90 -25.69
C THR A 79 16.30 4.97 -25.94
N GLY A 80 17.17 5.33 -26.88
CA GLY A 80 18.27 4.48 -27.38
C GLY A 80 19.19 3.93 -26.29
N GLU A 81 19.95 2.87 -26.61
CA GLU A 81 20.77 2.06 -25.68
C GLU A 81 21.54 2.87 -24.62
N ILE A 82 22.11 4.02 -25.00
CA ILE A 82 22.88 4.90 -24.10
C ILE A 82 22.01 5.48 -22.96
N TYR A 83 20.75 5.83 -23.24
CA TYR A 83 19.82 6.33 -22.23
C TYR A 83 19.27 5.20 -21.36
N ALA A 84 19.08 3.99 -21.93
CA ALA A 84 18.63 2.83 -21.17
C ALA A 84 19.64 2.42 -20.07
N GLU A 85 20.93 2.36 -20.38
CA GLU A 85 21.97 2.03 -19.39
C GLU A 85 22.04 3.08 -18.27
N ARG A 86 21.98 4.36 -18.64
CA ARG A 86 22.04 5.47 -17.68
C ARG A 86 20.79 5.49 -16.77
N ASP A 87 19.62 5.21 -17.33
CA ASP A 87 18.36 5.17 -16.58
C ASP A 87 18.31 3.97 -15.62
N LEU A 88 18.85 2.81 -16.03
CA LEU A 88 18.98 1.65 -15.15
C LEU A 88 19.93 1.92 -13.96
N ALA A 89 21.10 2.53 -14.21
CA ALA A 89 22.03 2.90 -13.14
C ALA A 89 21.47 3.98 -12.19
N ALA A 90 20.59 4.85 -12.70
CA ALA A 90 19.87 5.81 -11.87
C ALA A 90 18.75 5.13 -11.06
N ALA A 91 18.00 4.22 -11.67
CA ALA A 91 16.95 3.44 -11.01
C ALA A 91 17.51 2.55 -9.90
N GLU A 92 18.68 1.93 -10.11
CA GLU A 92 19.37 1.14 -9.09
C GLU A 92 19.73 1.99 -7.87
N ARG A 93 20.25 3.21 -8.07
CA ARG A 93 20.54 4.14 -6.97
C ARG A 93 19.30 4.54 -6.20
N VAL A 94 18.21 4.85 -6.92
CA VAL A 94 16.93 5.15 -6.29
C VAL A 94 16.43 3.96 -5.47
N MET A 95 16.45 2.75 -6.04
CA MET A 95 16.02 1.53 -5.34
C MET A 95 16.84 1.23 -4.09
N ARG A 96 18.15 1.54 -4.06
CA ARG A 96 18.97 1.46 -2.85
C ARG A 96 18.62 2.51 -1.80
N GLU A 97 18.17 3.69 -2.22
CA GLU A 97 17.82 4.77 -1.30
C GLU A 97 16.44 4.56 -0.66
N VAL A 98 15.51 3.95 -1.39
CA VAL A 98 14.11 3.86 -0.99
C VAL A 98 13.64 2.46 -0.57
N GLY A 99 14.41 1.40 -0.84
CA GLY A 99 14.11 0.00 -0.48
C GLY A 99 14.73 -0.40 0.86
#